data_AF-A0A438FR62-F1
#
_entry.id   AF-A0A438FR62-F1
#
_cell.length_a   1.000
_cell.length_b   1.000
_cell.length_c   1.000
_cell.angle_alpha   90.00
_cell.angle_beta   90.00
_cell.angle_gamma   90.00
#
_symmetry.space_group_name_H-M   'P 1'
#
loop_
_entity.id
_entity.type
_entity.pdbx_description
1 polymer ?
#
loop_
_entity_poly.entity_id
_entity_poly.type
_entity_poly.pdbx_seq_one_letter_code
_entity_poly.pdbx_strand_id
1 'polypeptide(L)'
;MTMTSLSLNVGNFITLKLSPTNYPLWREQALALAESQELLGHLTNEDPAPPQYTIPDFNNTPTAEKSAPRKTEAYIAWRKVDRLLRGWIIGTLSEETLGLAVGLDTTNDVWEALKNAYAEDSQEREFTLRQQVTYLRKEDDKTIGEHIRTFKSLCDSLAAIGKPVLDKEKVFCLLTSLGPQYETFTTTMLKPPRPSYSELVSQLQSLDQRRNWFSNHANAAHATPQMAFYGQQQQRYPQFSTGYQGNKQKIHFNGKRISGTQSKDQNRGYLSSLTSSTQQRRPPYLESDV
;
A
#
# COMPACT_ATOMS: atom_id res chain seq x y z
N MET A 1 7.84 8.92 48.89
CA MET A 1 8.80 8.61 47.83
C MET A 1 9.22 9.91 47.18
N THR A 2 10.51 10.23 47.20
CA THR A 2 11.09 11.44 46.61
C THR A 2 11.11 11.28 45.09
N MET A 3 10.24 12.00 44.38
CA MET A 3 10.30 12.14 42.92
C MET A 3 11.61 12.84 42.56
N THR A 4 12.61 12.08 42.15
CA THR A 4 13.81 12.60 41.49
C THR A 4 13.35 13.39 40.27
N SER A 5 13.48 14.72 40.33
CA SER A 5 13.21 15.65 39.25
C SER A 5 14.27 15.46 38.14
N LEU A 6 14.13 14.40 37.35
CA LEU A 6 14.66 14.40 35.99
C LEU A 6 13.85 15.44 35.22
N SER A 7 14.53 16.45 34.68
CA SER A 7 13.93 17.40 33.75
C SER A 7 13.50 16.64 32.49
N LEU A 8 12.28 16.11 32.48
CA LEU A 8 11.72 15.38 31.36
C LEU A 8 11.45 16.35 30.22
N ASN A 9 12.12 16.14 29.10
CA ASN A 9 11.80 16.80 27.86
C ASN A 9 10.78 15.94 27.11
N VAL A 10 9.52 16.36 27.10
CA VAL A 10 8.42 15.68 26.41
C VAL A 10 8.75 15.42 24.93
N GLY A 11 9.48 16.34 24.29
CA GLY A 11 9.91 16.19 22.90
C GLY A 11 10.87 15.02 22.65
N ASN A 12 11.50 14.48 23.70
CA ASN A 12 12.32 13.28 23.59
C ASN A 12 11.48 11.99 23.57
N PHE A 13 10.25 12.03 24.11
CA PHE A 13 9.35 10.88 24.18
C PHE A 13 8.31 10.90 23.07
N ILE A 14 7.73 12.07 22.82
CA ILE A 14 6.72 12.28 21.78
C ILE A 14 7.34 13.18 20.72
N THR A 15 7.76 12.55 19.62
CA THR A 15 8.45 13.22 18.51
C THR A 15 7.48 13.78 17.48
N LEU A 16 6.22 13.33 17.51
CA LEU A 16 5.19 13.72 16.56
C LEU A 16 4.29 14.81 17.13
N LYS A 17 3.95 15.79 16.28
CA LYS A 17 2.82 16.67 16.54
C LYS A 17 1.54 15.96 16.08
N LEU A 18 0.57 15.80 16.98
CA LEU A 18 -0.69 15.12 16.65
C LEU A 18 -1.41 15.84 15.51
N SER A 19 -1.77 15.08 14.48
CA SER A 19 -2.62 15.48 13.36
C SER A 19 -3.60 14.35 13.04
N PRO A 20 -4.65 14.59 12.23
CA PRO A 20 -5.62 13.57 11.84
C PRO A 20 -4.97 12.34 11.18
N THR A 21 -3.77 12.51 10.64
CA THR A 21 -3.08 11.50 9.83
C THR A 21 -2.16 10.56 10.62
N ASN A 22 -1.82 10.91 11.86
CA ASN A 22 -0.78 10.21 12.63
C ASN A 22 -1.23 9.79 14.04
N TYR A 23 -2.53 9.89 14.34
CA TYR A 23 -3.10 9.58 15.64
C TYR A 23 -2.65 8.22 16.22
N PRO A 24 -2.61 7.10 15.47
CA PRO A 24 -2.12 5.83 16.02
C PRO A 24 -0.68 5.91 16.54
N LEU A 25 0.23 6.48 15.75
CA LEU A 25 1.63 6.61 16.16
C LEU A 25 1.81 7.56 17.34
N TRP A 26 1.13 8.71 17.30
CA TRP A 26 1.17 9.67 18.38
C TRP A 26 0.62 9.07 19.69
N ARG A 27 -0.49 8.33 19.60
CA ARG A 27 -1.13 7.67 20.75
C ARG A 27 -0.18 6.68 21.41
N GLU A 28 0.53 5.86 20.63
CA GLU A 28 1.51 4.92 21.18
C GLU A 28 2.66 5.64 21.90
N GLN A 29 3.18 6.75 21.34
CA GLN A 29 4.21 7.54 22.01
C GLN A 29 3.70 8.20 23.30
N ALA A 30 2.46 8.71 23.29
CA ALA A 30 1.84 9.32 24.46
C ALA A 30 1.57 8.33 25.58
N LEU A 31 1.11 7.12 25.24
CA LEU A 31 0.93 6.02 26.20
C LEU A 31 2.28 5.59 26.80
N ALA A 32 3.31 5.40 25.98
CA ALA A 32 4.64 5.04 26.46
C ALA A 32 5.22 6.08 27.45
N LEU A 33 5.01 7.38 27.18
CA LEU A 33 5.38 8.44 28.12
C LEU A 33 4.60 8.31 29.44
N ALA A 34 3.28 8.19 29.38
CA ALA A 34 2.44 8.09 30.56
C ALA A 34 2.76 6.86 31.41
N GLU A 35 2.98 5.70 30.77
CA GLU A 35 3.41 4.46 31.42
C GLU A 35 4.76 4.62 32.11
N SER A 36 5.74 5.27 31.46
CA SER A 36 7.07 5.50 32.03
C SER A 36 7.07 6.36 33.31
N GLN A 37 5.99 7.11 33.53
CA GLN A 37 5.81 8.02 34.67
C GLN A 37 4.72 7.54 35.64
N GLU A 38 4.17 6.34 35.43
CA GLU A 38 3.06 5.80 36.23
C GLU A 38 1.81 6.71 36.22
N LEU A 39 1.58 7.44 35.11
CA LEU A 39 0.47 8.39 34.97
C LEU A 39 -0.67 7.88 34.08
N LEU A 40 -0.64 6.60 33.68
CA LEU A 40 -1.62 6.02 32.78
C LEU A 40 -3.05 6.16 33.32
N GLY A 41 -3.24 6.05 34.65
CA GLY A 41 -4.56 6.18 35.29
C GLY A 41 -5.22 7.54 35.12
N HIS A 42 -4.44 8.61 34.89
CA HIS A 42 -4.97 9.94 34.53
C HIS A 42 -5.52 10.00 33.09
N LEU A 43 -5.11 9.08 32.20
CA LEU A 43 -5.64 8.98 30.84
C LEU A 43 -6.86 8.08 30.76
N THR A 44 -6.84 6.95 31.48
CA THR A 44 -7.90 5.93 31.47
C THR A 44 -9.00 6.18 32.49
N ASN A 45 -8.85 7.20 33.35
CA ASN A 45 -9.71 7.48 34.49
C ASN A 45 -9.71 6.37 35.55
N GLU A 46 -8.64 5.57 35.61
CA GLU A 46 -8.41 4.58 36.68
C GLU A 46 -7.94 5.23 37.98
N ASP A 47 -7.37 6.45 37.90
CA ASP A 47 -7.04 7.32 39.04
C ASP A 47 -7.97 8.54 39.07
N PRO A 48 -9.26 8.38 39.43
CA PRO A 48 -10.22 9.48 39.41
C PRO A 48 -9.88 10.56 40.44
N ALA A 49 -10.35 11.78 40.17
CA ALA A 49 -10.12 12.91 41.06
C ALA A 49 -10.67 12.64 42.48
N PRO A 50 -9.84 12.77 43.54
CA PRO A 50 -10.31 12.59 44.90
C PRO A 50 -11.25 13.72 45.33
N PRO A 51 -12.04 13.56 46.41
CA PRO A 51 -12.98 14.57 46.87
C PRO A 51 -12.34 15.94 47.05
N GLN A 52 -12.86 16.92 46.31
CA GLN A 52 -12.28 18.26 46.25
C GLN A 52 -12.34 18.98 47.59
N TYR A 53 -13.37 18.75 48.39
CA TYR A 53 -13.60 19.43 49.67
C TYR A 53 -13.83 18.44 50.79
N THR A 54 -13.30 18.74 51.96
CA THR A 54 -13.60 17.99 53.20
C THR A 54 -14.93 18.46 53.77
N ILE A 55 -15.78 17.53 54.18
CA ILE A 55 -17.01 17.84 54.92
C ILE A 55 -16.59 18.27 56.34
N PRO A 56 -17.03 19.43 56.86
CA PRO A 56 -16.72 19.82 58.23
C PRO A 56 -17.34 18.81 59.21
N ASP A 57 -16.52 18.28 60.12
CA ASP A 57 -16.96 17.39 61.18
C ASP A 57 -17.77 18.22 62.20
N PHE A 58 -19.09 18.07 62.21
CA PHE A 58 -20.00 18.89 63.03
C PHE A 58 -19.94 18.55 64.53
N ASN A 59 -19.16 17.53 64.94
CA ASN A 59 -19.26 17.01 66.29
C ASN A 59 -18.28 17.59 67.31
N ASN A 60 -17.30 18.44 66.94
CA ASN A 60 -16.40 19.05 67.92
C ASN A 60 -15.83 20.41 67.46
N THR A 61 -16.59 21.50 67.58
CA THR A 61 -16.15 22.78 68.19
C THR A 61 -17.18 23.90 67.96
N PRO A 62 -17.52 24.70 68.99
CA PRO A 62 -18.35 25.89 68.86
C PRO A 62 -17.46 27.09 68.50
N THR A 63 -17.11 27.26 67.23
CA THR A 63 -16.66 28.56 66.75
C THR A 63 -17.07 28.71 65.28
N ALA A 64 -18.15 29.46 65.09
CA ALA A 64 -18.65 29.85 63.78
C ALA A 64 -17.70 30.91 63.17
N GLU A 65 -16.52 30.48 62.74
CA GLU A 65 -15.66 31.27 61.86
C GLU A 65 -15.69 30.62 60.48
N LYS A 66 -16.27 31.35 59.53
CA LYS A 66 -16.30 31.12 58.07
C LYS A 66 -15.24 30.12 57.57
N SER A 67 -15.52 28.82 57.65
CA SER A 67 -14.70 27.79 57.05
C SER A 67 -15.03 27.75 55.56
N ALA A 68 -14.37 28.63 54.80
CA ALA A 68 -14.38 28.53 53.35
C ALA A 68 -14.00 27.09 52.96
N PRO A 69 -14.66 26.49 51.96
CA PRO A 69 -14.42 25.10 51.59
C PRO A 69 -12.95 24.94 51.19
N ARG A 70 -12.16 24.26 52.03
CA ARG A 70 -10.72 24.04 51.82
C ARG A 70 -10.53 22.82 50.94
N LYS A 71 -9.68 22.96 49.92
CA LYS A 71 -9.33 21.83 49.06
C LYS A 71 -8.53 20.78 49.83
N THR A 72 -8.88 19.51 49.63
CA THR A 72 -8.13 18.38 50.22
C THR A 72 -6.70 18.36 49.67
N GLU A 73 -5.70 18.07 50.51
CA GLU A 73 -4.30 17.95 50.09
C GLU A 73 -4.10 16.89 48.99
N ALA A 74 -4.82 15.76 49.09
CA ALA A 74 -4.87 14.73 48.06
C ALA A 74 -5.36 15.26 46.70
N TYR A 75 -6.40 16.11 46.70
CA TYR A 75 -6.91 16.73 45.47
C TYR A 75 -5.91 17.73 44.86
N ILE A 76 -5.21 18.49 45.69
CA ILE A 76 -4.16 19.41 45.22
C ILE A 76 -3.01 18.62 44.58
N ALA A 77 -2.58 17.54 45.22
CA ALA A 77 -1.51 16.66 44.71
C ALA A 77 -1.91 16.01 43.38
N TRP A 78 -3.09 15.37 43.33
CA TRP A 78 -3.65 14.76 42.12
C TRP A 78 -3.75 15.79 40.98
N ARG A 79 -4.32 16.98 41.27
CA ARG A 79 -4.51 18.04 40.28
C ARG A 79 -3.19 18.58 39.73
N LYS A 80 -2.12 18.59 40.52
CA LYS A 80 -0.80 19.02 40.05
C LYS A 80 -0.24 18.04 39.01
N VAL A 81 -0.40 16.74 39.25
CA VAL A 81 0.05 15.68 38.35
C VAL A 81 -0.79 15.67 37.06
N ASP A 82 -2.12 15.75 37.20
CA ASP A 82 -3.04 15.88 36.07
C ASP A 82 -2.68 17.08 35.18
N ARG A 83 -2.48 18.28 35.76
CA ARG A 83 -2.14 19.47 34.96
C ARG A 83 -0.78 19.37 34.27
N LEU A 84 0.17 18.66 34.86
CA LEU A 84 1.47 18.41 34.23
C LEU A 84 1.31 17.54 32.98
N LEU A 85 0.63 16.41 33.10
CA LEU A 85 0.40 15.50 31.97
C LEU A 85 -0.44 16.16 30.88
N ARG A 86 -1.49 16.92 31.25
CA ARG A 86 -2.26 17.74 30.32
C ARG A 86 -1.37 18.72 29.57
N GLY A 87 -0.44 19.39 30.26
CA GLY A 87 0.53 20.29 29.65
C GLY A 87 1.44 19.57 28.65
N TRP A 88 1.88 18.35 28.97
CA TRP A 88 2.66 17.52 28.05
C TRP A 88 1.88 17.14 26.80
N ILE A 89 0.64 16.65 26.96
CA ILE A 89 -0.23 16.29 25.83
C ILE A 89 -0.49 17.50 24.95
N ILE A 90 -0.94 18.62 25.51
CA ILE A 90 -1.20 19.87 24.76
C ILE A 90 0.06 20.33 24.03
N GLY A 91 1.23 20.22 24.67
CA GLY A 91 2.52 20.55 24.08
C GLY A 91 2.87 19.71 22.85
N THR A 92 2.20 18.59 22.61
CA THR A 92 2.40 17.70 21.46
C THR A 92 1.31 17.82 20.39
N LEU A 93 0.33 18.71 20.55
CA LEU A 93 -0.71 18.91 19.54
C LEU A 93 -0.24 19.83 18.41
N SER A 94 -0.73 19.59 17.18
CA SER A 94 -0.64 20.57 16.11
C SER A 94 -1.57 21.76 16.37
N GLU A 95 -1.35 22.87 15.67
CA GLU A 95 -2.21 24.05 15.76
C GLU A 95 -3.68 23.75 15.43
N GLU A 96 -3.91 22.93 14.41
CA GLU A 96 -5.24 22.45 14.01
C GLU A 96 -5.93 21.63 15.10
N THR A 97 -5.15 20.82 15.84
CA THR A 97 -5.68 19.92 16.87
C THR A 97 -5.92 20.61 18.21
N LEU A 98 -5.23 21.72 18.50
CA LEU A 98 -5.34 22.44 19.77
C LEU A 98 -6.78 22.84 20.10
N GLY A 99 -7.60 23.14 19.08
CA GLY A 99 -9.01 23.48 19.24
C GLY A 99 -9.81 22.44 19.99
N LEU A 100 -9.48 21.15 19.86
CA LEU A 100 -10.17 20.05 20.54
C LEU A 100 -9.90 20.02 22.05
N ALA A 101 -8.79 20.61 22.51
CA ALA A 101 -8.42 20.64 23.93
C ALA A 101 -8.97 21.88 24.68
N VAL A 102 -9.59 22.82 23.96
CA VAL A 102 -10.08 24.07 24.54
C VAL A 102 -11.27 23.81 25.46
N GLY A 103 -11.22 24.37 26.68
CA GLY A 103 -12.30 24.26 27.66
C GLY A 103 -12.34 22.95 28.45
N LEU A 104 -11.50 21.97 28.10
CA LEU A 104 -11.42 20.69 28.81
C LEU A 104 -10.55 20.79 30.06
N ASP A 105 -11.06 20.32 31.20
CA ASP A 105 -10.46 20.60 32.51
C ASP A 105 -9.42 19.56 32.93
N THR A 106 -9.69 18.27 32.68
CA THR A 106 -8.82 17.16 33.07
C THR A 106 -8.01 16.62 31.90
N THR A 107 -6.95 15.86 32.19
CA THR A 107 -6.19 15.15 31.15
C THR A 107 -7.05 14.10 30.46
N ASN A 108 -7.86 13.37 31.22
CA ASN A 108 -8.77 12.37 30.68
C ASN A 108 -9.76 12.99 29.66
N ASP A 109 -10.37 14.14 29.99
CA ASP A 109 -11.26 14.83 29.05
C ASP A 109 -10.55 15.14 27.72
N VAL A 110 -9.33 15.68 27.79
CA VAL A 110 -8.52 15.98 26.59
C VAL A 110 -8.20 14.70 25.83
N TRP A 111 -7.79 13.65 26.52
CA TRP A 111 -7.46 12.36 25.91
C TRP A 111 -8.66 11.72 25.20
N GLU A 112 -9.84 11.74 25.83
CA GLU A 112 -11.08 11.24 25.23
C GLU A 112 -11.51 12.07 24.03
N ALA A 113 -11.44 13.40 24.10
CA ALA A 113 -11.77 14.27 22.98
C ALA A 113 -10.88 13.98 21.76
N LEU A 114 -9.57 13.85 21.96
CA LEU A 114 -8.63 13.50 20.90
C LEU A 114 -8.88 12.11 20.33
N LYS A 115 -9.17 11.14 21.20
CA LYS A 115 -9.54 9.78 20.79
C LYS A 115 -10.81 9.79 19.95
N ASN A 116 -11.85 10.47 20.38
CA ASN A 116 -13.13 10.51 19.67
C ASN A 116 -13.02 11.23 18.33
N ALA A 117 -12.24 12.31 18.26
CA ALA A 117 -12.04 13.06 17.03
C ALA A 117 -11.26 12.28 15.96
N TYR A 118 -10.28 11.45 16.35
CA TYR A 118 -9.35 10.85 15.39
C TYR A 118 -9.36 9.31 15.32
N ALA A 119 -10.07 8.62 16.22
CA ALA A 119 -10.13 7.17 16.16
C ALA A 119 -10.91 6.66 14.93
N GLU A 120 -12.05 7.26 14.62
CA GLU A 120 -12.88 6.88 13.47
C GLU A 120 -12.16 7.24 12.16
N ASP A 121 -11.72 8.50 12.00
CA ASP A 121 -10.93 8.96 10.85
C ASP A 121 -9.69 8.09 10.60
N SER A 122 -9.00 7.67 11.66
CA SER A 122 -7.84 6.79 11.53
C SER A 122 -8.22 5.39 11.06
N GLN A 123 -9.37 4.85 11.48
CA GLN A 123 -9.85 3.55 11.03
C GLN A 123 -10.33 3.62 9.57
N GLU A 124 -11.05 4.66 9.19
CA GLU A 124 -11.47 4.90 7.82
C GLU A 124 -10.27 5.06 6.89
N ARG A 125 -9.23 5.77 7.35
CA ARG A 125 -7.96 5.90 6.63
C ARG A 125 -7.27 4.56 6.46
N GLU A 126 -7.16 3.74 7.52
CA GLU A 126 -6.61 2.39 7.39
C GLU A 126 -7.39 1.58 6.36
N PHE A 127 -8.72 1.58 6.45
CA PHE A 127 -9.60 0.86 5.53
C PHE A 127 -9.41 1.32 4.09
N THR A 128 -9.38 2.63 3.86
CA THR A 128 -9.17 3.23 2.54
C THR A 128 -7.82 2.83 1.95
N LEU A 129 -6.75 2.90 2.74
CA LEU A 129 -5.41 2.49 2.29
C LEU A 129 -5.35 0.99 1.96
N ARG A 130 -5.97 0.14 2.78
CA ARG A 130 -6.06 -1.31 2.50
C ARG A 130 -6.85 -1.58 1.23
N GLN A 131 -7.97 -0.90 1.04
CA GLN A 131 -8.78 -1.00 -0.18
C GLN A 131 -7.94 -0.60 -1.40
N GLN A 132 -7.21 0.52 -1.33
CA GLN A 132 -6.33 0.96 -2.40
C GLN A 132 -5.24 -0.06 -2.71
N VAL A 133 -4.61 -0.69 -1.73
CA VAL A 133 -3.61 -1.76 -1.95
C VAL A 133 -4.24 -2.98 -2.63
N THR A 134 -5.41 -3.44 -2.17
CA THR A 134 -6.07 -4.64 -2.70
C THR A 134 -6.63 -4.44 -4.11
N TYR A 135 -7.22 -3.29 -4.36
CA TYR A 135 -7.86 -2.97 -5.64
C TYR A 135 -6.97 -2.14 -6.58
N LEU A 136 -5.71 -1.90 -6.23
CA LEU A 136 -4.76 -1.26 -7.14
C LEU A 136 -4.69 -2.08 -8.42
N ARG A 137 -4.86 -1.41 -9.56
CA ARG A 137 -4.67 -2.01 -10.88
C ARG A 137 -3.71 -1.14 -11.66
N LYS A 138 -2.83 -1.77 -12.42
CA LYS A 138 -1.94 -1.07 -13.33
C LYS A 138 -2.79 -0.43 -14.42
N GLU A 139 -2.71 0.88 -14.51
CA GLU A 139 -3.33 1.64 -15.60
C GLU A 139 -2.52 1.43 -16.89
N ASP A 140 -3.20 1.44 -18.05
CA ASP A 140 -2.58 1.11 -19.34
C ASP A 140 -1.59 2.18 -19.83
N ASP A 141 -1.85 3.43 -19.49
CA ASP A 141 -1.04 4.62 -19.81
C ASP A 141 0.18 4.79 -18.89
N LYS A 142 0.17 4.19 -17.69
CA LYS A 142 1.26 4.28 -16.73
C LYS A 142 2.33 3.20 -16.94
N THR A 143 3.58 3.58 -16.69
CA THR A 143 4.70 2.64 -16.72
C THR A 143 4.65 1.68 -15.53
N ILE A 144 5.30 0.52 -15.65
CA ILE A 144 5.46 -0.41 -14.52
C ILE A 144 6.22 0.23 -13.36
N GLY A 145 7.20 1.09 -13.66
CA GLY A 145 7.94 1.82 -12.64
C GLY A 145 7.03 2.70 -11.78
N GLU A 146 6.12 3.46 -12.40
CA GLU A 146 5.15 4.30 -11.69
C GLU A 146 4.14 3.48 -10.88
N HIS A 147 3.69 2.36 -11.44
CA HIS A 147 2.81 1.43 -10.75
C HIS A 147 3.45 0.87 -9.47
N ILE A 148 4.70 0.39 -9.56
CA ILE A 148 5.46 -0.11 -8.41
C ILE A 148 5.67 1.00 -7.36
N ARG A 149 5.98 2.23 -7.79
CA ARG A 149 6.14 3.37 -6.87
C ARG A 149 4.85 3.69 -6.12
N THR A 150 3.72 3.69 -6.82
CA THR A 150 2.40 3.93 -6.23
C THR A 150 2.03 2.83 -5.25
N PHE A 151 2.23 1.56 -5.63
CA PHE A 151 2.03 0.43 -4.72
C PHE A 151 2.90 0.53 -3.46
N LYS A 152 4.18 0.89 -3.63
CA LYS A 152 5.12 1.08 -2.52
C LYS A 152 4.66 2.21 -1.61
N SER A 153 4.25 3.36 -2.14
CA SER A 153 3.81 4.50 -1.31
C SER A 153 2.57 4.17 -0.48
N LEU A 154 1.64 3.35 -1.01
CA LEU A 154 0.50 2.86 -0.25
C LEU A 154 0.93 1.93 0.89
N CYS A 155 1.85 0.99 0.62
CA CYS A 155 2.42 0.13 1.65
C CYS A 155 3.17 0.92 2.72
N ASP A 156 3.94 1.93 2.32
CA ASP A 156 4.66 2.81 3.23
C ASP A 156 3.70 3.65 4.07
N SER A 157 2.58 4.12 3.49
CA SER A 157 1.54 4.85 4.21
C SER A 157 0.84 3.99 5.27
N LEU A 158 0.60 2.71 4.96
CA LEU A 158 0.11 1.72 5.93
C LEU A 158 1.13 1.45 7.04
N ALA A 159 2.41 1.29 6.69
CA ALA A 159 3.47 1.15 7.68
C ALA A 159 3.59 2.40 8.58
N ALA A 160 3.41 3.60 8.02
CA ALA A 160 3.43 4.86 8.74
C ALA A 160 2.26 5.05 9.72
N ILE A 161 1.18 4.28 9.63
CA ILE A 161 0.11 4.27 10.65
C ILE A 161 0.20 3.04 11.57
N GLY A 162 1.34 2.32 11.57
CA GLY A 162 1.56 1.14 12.40
C GLY A 162 0.90 -0.13 11.88
N LYS A 163 0.47 -0.17 10.60
CA LYS A 163 -0.23 -1.30 9.97
C LYS A 163 0.53 -1.85 8.76
N PRO A 164 1.80 -2.28 8.91
CA PRO A 164 2.61 -2.72 7.78
C PRO A 164 2.02 -3.95 7.07
N VAL A 165 2.10 -3.96 5.74
CA VAL A 165 1.70 -5.11 4.91
C VAL A 165 2.79 -6.18 4.95
N LEU A 166 2.41 -7.45 5.12
CA LEU A 166 3.36 -8.56 5.15
C LEU A 166 4.02 -8.75 3.78
N ASP A 167 5.29 -9.19 3.74
CA ASP A 167 6.02 -9.34 2.48
C ASP A 167 5.30 -10.26 1.47
N LYS A 168 4.75 -11.38 1.97
CA LYS A 168 3.96 -12.32 1.16
C LYS A 168 2.69 -11.68 0.59
N GLU A 169 2.04 -10.80 1.35
CA GLU A 169 0.85 -10.06 0.91
C GLU A 169 1.23 -9.00 -0.11
N LYS A 170 2.37 -8.31 0.07
CA LYS A 170 2.91 -7.35 -0.91
C LYS A 170 3.13 -8.02 -2.26
N VAL A 171 3.77 -9.19 -2.25
CA VAL A 171 4.01 -10.01 -3.45
C VAL A 171 2.69 -10.37 -4.13
N PHE A 172 1.72 -10.88 -3.36
CA PHE A 172 0.42 -11.27 -3.91
C PHE A 172 -0.37 -10.10 -4.49
N CYS A 173 -0.48 -8.98 -3.75
CA CYS A 173 -1.22 -7.80 -4.20
C CYS A 173 -0.56 -7.15 -5.42
N LEU A 174 0.78 -7.05 -5.43
CA LEU A 174 1.49 -6.52 -6.60
C LEU A 174 1.27 -7.41 -7.82
N LEU A 175 1.42 -8.73 -7.71
CA LEU A 175 1.23 -9.64 -8.84
C LEU A 175 -0.20 -9.63 -9.41
N THR A 176 -1.21 -9.52 -8.54
CA THR A 176 -2.63 -9.46 -8.94
C THR A 176 -3.03 -8.09 -9.50
N SER A 177 -2.21 -7.06 -9.30
CA SER A 177 -2.46 -5.71 -9.81
C SER A 177 -1.98 -5.45 -11.24
N LEU A 178 -1.10 -6.28 -11.81
CA LEU A 178 -0.41 -6.01 -13.09
C LEU A 178 -1.30 -6.10 -14.34
N GLY A 179 -2.45 -6.78 -14.23
CA GLY A 179 -3.39 -7.00 -15.32
C GLY A 179 -3.00 -8.12 -16.30
N PRO A 180 -3.84 -8.40 -17.31
CA PRO A 180 -3.71 -9.58 -18.18
C PRO A 180 -2.40 -9.65 -18.98
N GLN A 181 -1.83 -8.50 -19.34
CA GLN A 181 -0.59 -8.42 -20.12
C GLN A 181 0.65 -8.98 -19.39
N TYR A 182 0.57 -9.17 -18.07
CA TYR A 182 1.61 -9.80 -17.25
C TYR A 182 1.16 -11.17 -16.69
N GLU A 183 0.06 -11.76 -17.18
CA GLU A 183 -0.51 -12.99 -16.62
C GLU A 183 0.49 -14.16 -16.57
N THR A 184 1.28 -14.36 -17.62
CA THR A 184 2.33 -15.41 -17.64
C THR A 184 3.40 -15.17 -16.57
N PHE A 185 3.77 -13.91 -16.32
CA PHE A 185 4.69 -13.55 -15.26
C PHE A 185 4.06 -13.78 -13.88
N THR A 186 2.82 -13.31 -13.68
CA THR A 186 2.06 -13.50 -12.44
C THR A 186 1.91 -14.96 -12.07
N THR A 187 1.49 -15.81 -13.00
CA THR A 187 1.33 -17.25 -12.78
C THR A 187 2.66 -17.96 -12.49
N THR A 188 3.77 -17.49 -13.07
CA THR A 188 5.11 -18.04 -12.82
C THR A 188 5.60 -17.66 -11.42
N MET A 189 5.43 -16.40 -11.01
CA MET A 189 5.90 -15.90 -9.70
C MET A 189 5.07 -16.36 -8.51
N LEU A 190 3.82 -16.80 -8.73
CA LEU A 190 2.98 -17.39 -7.68
C LEU A 190 3.38 -18.82 -7.31
N LYS A 191 4.13 -19.51 -8.19
CA LYS A 191 4.63 -20.87 -7.94
C LYS A 191 5.75 -20.86 -6.89
N PRO A 192 5.82 -21.86 -5.99
CA PRO A 192 6.94 -22.00 -5.07
C PRO A 192 8.26 -22.30 -5.82
N PRO A 193 9.41 -21.80 -5.33
CA PRO A 193 9.57 -20.88 -4.20
C PRO A 193 9.15 -19.44 -4.58
N ARG A 194 8.35 -18.80 -3.72
CA ARG A 194 7.88 -17.44 -3.98
C ARG A 194 8.98 -16.43 -3.67
N PRO A 195 9.24 -15.46 -4.56
CA PRO A 195 10.22 -14.42 -4.31
C PRO A 195 9.76 -13.51 -3.17
N SER A 196 10.71 -12.85 -2.52
CA SER A 196 10.45 -11.69 -1.67
C SER A 196 9.96 -10.49 -2.49
N TYR A 197 9.38 -9.49 -1.83
CA TYR A 197 8.94 -8.26 -2.52
C TYR A 197 10.07 -7.57 -3.31
N SER A 198 11.28 -7.51 -2.76
CA SER A 198 12.44 -6.88 -3.41
C SER A 198 12.88 -7.63 -4.67
N GLU A 199 12.91 -8.96 -4.59
CA GLU A 199 13.22 -9.83 -5.73
C GLU A 199 12.15 -9.71 -6.82
N LEU A 200 10.87 -9.70 -6.42
CA LEU A 200 9.75 -9.53 -7.35
C LEU A 200 9.86 -8.20 -8.10
N VAL A 201 10.09 -7.09 -7.40
CA VAL A 201 10.25 -5.76 -8.01
C VAL A 201 11.41 -5.77 -9.02
N SER A 202 12.53 -6.39 -8.66
CA SER A 202 13.72 -6.48 -9.53
C SER A 202 13.43 -7.28 -10.80
N GLN A 203 12.76 -8.44 -10.66
CA GLN A 203 12.38 -9.29 -11.79
C GLN A 203 11.34 -8.63 -12.69
N LEU A 204 10.36 -7.95 -12.10
CA LEU A 204 9.33 -7.21 -12.83
C LEU A 204 9.92 -6.04 -13.64
N GLN A 205 10.86 -5.29 -13.05
CA GLN A 205 11.59 -4.23 -13.75
C GLN A 205 12.46 -4.79 -14.88
N SER A 206 13.16 -5.92 -14.66
CA SER A 206 13.94 -6.57 -15.71
C SER A 206 13.08 -7.02 -16.89
N LEU A 207 11.88 -7.56 -16.61
CA LEU A 207 10.92 -7.94 -17.64
C LEU A 207 10.44 -6.71 -18.43
N ASP A 208 10.14 -5.60 -17.74
CA ASP A 208 9.69 -4.37 -18.39
C ASP A 208 10.78 -3.76 -19.29
N GLN A 209 12.03 -3.71 -18.81
CA GLN A 209 13.18 -3.28 -19.61
C GLN A 209 13.35 -4.14 -20.87
N ARG A 210 13.24 -5.46 -20.73
CA ARG A 210 13.35 -6.40 -21.85
C ARG A 210 12.21 -6.19 -22.85
N ARG A 211 10.98 -6.01 -22.38
CA ARG A 211 9.81 -5.76 -23.23
C ARG A 211 9.95 -4.44 -24.00
N ASN A 212 10.42 -3.38 -23.34
CA ASN A 212 10.69 -2.08 -23.98
C ASN A 212 11.83 -2.20 -25.02
N TRP A 213 12.87 -2.97 -24.73
CA TRP A 213 13.94 -3.23 -25.69
C TRP A 213 13.43 -3.90 -26.97
N PHE A 214 12.64 -4.97 -26.85
CA PHE A 214 12.06 -5.66 -28.01
C PHE A 214 11.05 -4.78 -28.77
N SER A 215 10.24 -3.98 -28.06
CA SER A 215 9.28 -3.07 -28.70
C SER A 215 9.99 -1.99 -29.53
N ASN A 216 11.07 -1.40 -29.02
CA ASN A 216 11.86 -0.40 -29.75
C ASN A 216 12.54 -1.01 -30.99
N HIS A 217 13.02 -2.26 -30.92
CA HIS A 217 13.63 -2.94 -32.06
C HIS A 217 12.62 -3.32 -33.14
N ALA A 218 11.39 -3.70 -32.76
CA ALA A 218 10.31 -3.94 -33.73
C ALA A 218 9.98 -2.65 -34.51
N ASN A 219 9.86 -1.52 -33.81
CA ASN A 219 9.60 -0.22 -34.44
C ASN A 219 10.76 0.23 -35.36
N ALA A 220 12.01 -0.06 -34.99
CA ALA A 220 13.18 0.24 -35.83
C ALA A 220 13.26 -0.64 -37.10
N ALA A 221 12.83 -1.90 -37.03
CA ALA A 221 12.77 -2.80 -38.19
C ALA A 221 11.68 -2.40 -39.20
N HIS A 222 10.61 -1.73 -38.76
CA HIS A 222 9.58 -1.16 -39.63
C HIS A 222 9.94 0.21 -40.22
N ALA A 223 11.00 0.86 -39.73
CA ALA A 223 11.46 2.18 -40.20
C ALA A 223 12.57 2.12 -41.26
N THR A 224 13.05 0.93 -41.66
CA THR A 224 13.91 0.79 -42.82
C THR A 224 13.06 0.61 -44.08
N PRO A 225 12.93 1.62 -44.97
CA PRO A 225 12.44 1.34 -46.30
C PRO A 225 13.47 0.40 -46.93
N GLN A 226 13.06 -0.85 -47.21
CA GLN A 226 13.83 -1.74 -48.06
C GLN A 226 13.94 -1.07 -49.44
N MET A 227 14.99 -0.29 -49.65
CA MET A 227 15.38 0.23 -50.95
C MET A 227 15.84 -0.97 -51.78
N ALA A 228 14.89 -1.60 -52.45
CA ALA A 228 15.17 -2.57 -53.49
C ALA A 228 16.02 -1.88 -54.56
N PHE A 229 17.28 -2.31 -54.69
CA PHE A 229 18.20 -1.84 -55.71
C PHE A 229 17.71 -2.36 -57.07
N TYR A 230 16.89 -1.58 -57.76
CA TYR A 230 16.57 -1.81 -59.16
C TYR A 230 17.85 -1.57 -59.98
N GLY A 231 18.47 -2.65 -60.45
CA GLY A 231 19.53 -2.60 -61.44
C GLY A 231 19.00 -1.94 -62.72
N GLN A 232 19.44 -0.72 -62.99
CA GLN A 232 19.06 0.03 -64.18
C GLN A 232 19.82 -0.54 -65.39
N GLN A 233 19.19 -1.46 -66.13
CA GLN A 233 19.68 -1.93 -67.42
C GLN A 233 19.36 -0.86 -68.48
N GLN A 234 20.34 0.00 -68.80
CA GLN A 234 20.23 0.95 -69.89
C GLN A 234 20.24 0.22 -71.24
N GLN A 235 19.14 0.33 -71.98
CA GLN A 235 19.06 -0.09 -73.37
C GLN A 235 19.87 0.86 -74.26
N ARG A 236 20.89 0.33 -74.95
CA ARG A 236 21.50 0.97 -76.12
C ARG A 236 20.88 0.39 -77.39
N TYR A 237 20.46 1.28 -78.29
CA TYR A 237 20.00 0.97 -79.64
C TYR A 237 21.11 0.30 -80.50
N PRO A 238 20.77 -0.64 -81.40
CA PRO A 238 21.74 -1.32 -82.25
C PRO A 238 21.98 -0.58 -83.57
N GLN A 239 23.26 -0.41 -83.96
CA GLN A 239 23.66 -0.15 -85.35
C GLN A 239 24.19 -1.44 -85.96
N PHE A 240 23.73 -1.71 -87.18
CA PHE A 240 24.21 -2.77 -88.06
C PHE A 240 25.68 -2.57 -88.45
N SER A 241 26.50 -3.60 -88.34
CA SER A 241 27.50 -3.90 -89.36
C SER A 241 27.82 -5.39 -89.43
N THR A 242 27.78 -5.88 -90.66
CA THR A 242 28.07 -7.21 -91.18
C THR A 242 29.47 -7.73 -90.79
N GLY A 243 29.58 -9.04 -90.50
CA GLY A 243 30.87 -9.69 -90.32
C GLY A 243 30.75 -11.19 -90.08
N TYR A 244 31.36 -11.97 -90.97
CA TYR A 244 31.30 -13.42 -91.12
C TYR A 244 31.86 -14.26 -89.95
N GLN A 245 31.43 -15.53 -89.95
CA GLN A 245 32.20 -16.76 -89.65
C GLN A 245 32.20 -17.32 -88.21
N GLY A 246 31.80 -18.61 -88.08
CA GLY A 246 32.43 -19.53 -87.11
C GLY A 246 31.53 -20.40 -86.23
N ASN A 247 31.13 -21.56 -86.76
CA ASN A 247 31.19 -22.90 -86.15
C ASN A 247 30.73 -23.18 -84.69
N LYS A 248 29.83 -24.18 -84.57
CA LYS A 248 29.79 -25.32 -83.60
C LYS A 248 29.77 -24.98 -82.09
N GLN A 249 28.90 -25.54 -81.23
CA GLN A 249 28.63 -26.96 -81.02
C GLN A 249 27.47 -27.13 -80.02
N LYS A 250 26.66 -28.17 -80.21
CA LYS A 250 25.65 -28.69 -79.26
C LYS A 250 26.36 -29.41 -78.11
N ILE A 251 25.89 -29.20 -76.87
CA ILE A 251 26.02 -30.20 -75.80
C ILE A 251 24.65 -30.37 -75.14
N HIS A 252 24.09 -31.57 -75.28
CA HIS A 252 23.03 -32.10 -74.43
C HIS A 252 23.68 -32.72 -73.18
N PHE A 253 23.05 -32.56 -72.02
CA PHE A 253 23.12 -33.56 -70.96
C PHE A 253 21.73 -33.84 -70.39
N ASN A 254 21.39 -35.12 -70.42
CA ASN A 254 20.16 -35.72 -69.94
C ASN A 254 20.49 -36.41 -68.61
N GLY A 255 19.75 -36.10 -67.53
CA GLY A 255 19.99 -36.63 -66.19
C GLY A 255 18.69 -37.18 -65.58
N LYS A 256 18.62 -38.51 -65.50
CA LYS A 256 17.50 -39.38 -65.10
C LYS A 256 17.31 -39.42 -63.56
N ARG A 257 16.03 -39.42 -63.13
CA ARG A 257 15.34 -40.37 -62.18
C ARG A 257 15.89 -40.48 -60.73
N ILE A 258 15.10 -40.45 -59.64
CA ILE A 258 14.15 -41.45 -59.08
C ILE A 258 13.55 -40.78 -57.80
N SER A 259 12.23 -40.63 -57.61
CA SER A 259 11.22 -41.57 -57.05
C SER A 259 11.39 -41.96 -55.56
N GLY A 260 10.34 -41.69 -54.76
CA GLY A 260 10.03 -42.30 -53.47
C GLY A 260 8.82 -41.61 -52.81
N THR A 261 7.58 -41.91 -53.22
CA THR A 261 6.57 -42.74 -52.48
C THR A 261 6.16 -42.17 -51.13
N GLN A 262 4.96 -41.57 -51.04
CA GLN A 262 3.71 -42.15 -50.47
C GLN A 262 3.75 -42.21 -48.92
N SER A 263 2.75 -41.80 -48.15
CA SER A 263 1.30 -41.93 -48.31
C SER A 263 0.57 -41.23 -47.14
N LYS A 264 -0.68 -40.80 -47.37
CA LYS A 264 -1.92 -40.97 -46.54
C LYS A 264 -1.88 -40.62 -45.03
N ASP A 265 -2.92 -40.11 -44.37
CA ASP A 265 -4.35 -39.99 -44.65
C ASP A 265 -4.95 -39.02 -43.59
N GLN A 266 -6.04 -38.32 -43.98
CA GLN A 266 -7.35 -38.15 -43.29
C GLN A 266 -7.45 -38.24 -41.75
N ASN A 267 -8.38 -37.61 -41.02
CA ASN A 267 -9.46 -36.63 -41.18
C ASN A 267 -10.22 -36.60 -39.81
N ARG A 268 -11.02 -35.57 -39.53
CA ARG A 268 -12.06 -35.43 -38.45
C ARG A 268 -11.55 -35.41 -36.99
N GLY A 269 -11.93 -34.49 -36.11
CA GLY A 269 -13.16 -33.69 -35.97
C GLY A 269 -13.86 -34.09 -34.66
N TYR A 270 -14.27 -33.13 -33.81
CA TYR A 270 -15.55 -33.09 -33.06
C TYR A 270 -15.57 -31.92 -32.05
N LEU A 271 -16.59 -31.08 -32.21
CA LEU A 271 -17.13 -30.12 -31.25
C LEU A 271 -17.87 -30.84 -30.12
N SER A 272 -17.87 -30.27 -28.91
CA SER A 272 -19.10 -30.16 -28.10
C SER A 272 -18.99 -29.06 -27.03
N SER A 273 -19.99 -28.18 -27.06
CA SER A 273 -20.43 -27.22 -26.05
C SER A 273 -21.37 -27.90 -25.03
N LEU A 274 -21.54 -27.32 -23.83
CA LEU A 274 -22.77 -27.20 -23.01
C LEU A 274 -22.36 -26.59 -21.63
N THR A 275 -22.67 -25.32 -21.35
CA THR A 275 -23.87 -24.74 -20.69
C THR A 275 -24.00 -24.91 -19.18
N SER A 276 -24.33 -23.78 -18.56
CA SER A 276 -24.55 -23.42 -17.17
C SER A 276 -25.63 -24.20 -16.41
N SER A 277 -25.49 -24.28 -15.08
CA SER A 277 -26.64 -24.25 -14.15
C SER A 277 -26.25 -23.75 -12.76
N THR A 278 -26.93 -22.67 -12.38
CA THR A 278 -27.01 -22.00 -11.08
C THR A 278 -27.61 -22.92 -10.00
N GLN A 279 -27.07 -22.91 -8.78
CA GLN A 279 -27.87 -23.25 -7.60
C GLN A 279 -27.40 -22.50 -6.35
N GLN A 280 -28.14 -21.44 -6.01
CA GLN A 280 -28.17 -20.80 -4.71
C GLN A 280 -28.90 -21.70 -3.72
N ARG A 281 -28.37 -21.89 -2.51
CA ARG A 281 -29.16 -22.30 -1.33
C ARG A 281 -29.06 -21.21 -0.26
N ARG A 282 -30.23 -20.68 0.12
CA ARG A 282 -30.45 -19.87 1.33
C ARG A 282 -30.67 -20.79 2.55
N PRO A 283 -30.42 -20.32 3.79
CA PRO A 283 -30.71 -21.03 5.04
C PRO A 283 -32.16 -20.81 5.51
N PRO A 284 -32.73 -21.70 6.34
CA PRO A 284 -34.01 -21.44 7.02
C PRO A 284 -33.84 -20.69 8.34
N TYR A 285 -34.94 -20.04 8.71
CA TYR A 285 -35.13 -19.04 9.76
C TYR A 285 -35.22 -19.60 11.19
N LEU A 286 -35.06 -18.66 12.12
CA LEU A 286 -35.34 -18.69 13.56
C LEU A 286 -36.64 -19.40 13.94
N GLU A 287 -36.56 -20.14 15.05
CA GLU A 287 -37.69 -20.53 15.87
C GLU A 287 -37.49 -19.85 17.24
N SER A 288 -38.46 -19.02 17.59
CA SER A 288 -38.68 -18.43 18.91
C SER A 288 -39.44 -19.41 19.78
N ASP A 289 -38.99 -19.69 21.00
CA ASP A 289 -39.86 -19.80 22.20
C ASP A 289 -39.03 -20.04 23.49
N VAL A 290 -39.47 -19.35 24.55
CA VAL A 290 -39.11 -19.37 25.98
C VAL A 290 -37.87 -18.61 26.44
#